data_AF-A0A369BJM8-F1
#
_entry.id   AF-A0A369BJM8-F1
#
_cell.length_a   1.000
_cell.length_b   1.000
_cell.length_c   1.000
_cell.angle_alpha   90.00
_cell.angle_beta   90.00
_cell.angle_gamma   90.00
#
_symmetry.space_group_name_H-M   'P 1'
#
loop_
_entity.id
_entity.type
_entity.pdbx_description
1 polymer ?
#
loop_
_entity_poly.entity_id
_entity_poly.type
_entity_poly.pdbx_seq_one_letter_code
_entity_poly.pdbx_strand_id
1 'polypeptide(L)'
;MEQLVLEELRQLLRYIPKHEKQFAKLVMDRSAQEQKRDTAAKKRTAEKHRRRIAELDTLIERLYVDNVSGKITDERYEKMSGKFEAEQAELTQAVASLETEIAAEESQAVNVDRFLSVVRRYTVIEELTPAIVHEFIDRIIVHEPEQARGDRRQKVEIIYNNVGAVDRHSLMGLGA
;
A
#
# COMPACT_ATOMS: atom_id res chain seq x y z
N MET A 1 -13.41 19.69 -5.99
CA MET A 1 -12.26 18.98 -5.41
C MET A 1 -11.46 19.88 -4.48
N GLU A 2 -10.90 21.00 -4.95
CA GLU A 2 -10.13 21.93 -4.10
C GLU A 2 -10.88 22.40 -2.85
N GLN A 3 -12.15 22.82 -3.00
CA GLN A 3 -12.97 23.24 -1.85
C GLN A 3 -13.18 22.13 -0.80
N LEU A 4 -13.27 20.87 -1.26
CA LEU A 4 -13.42 19.71 -0.37
C LEU A 4 -12.15 19.49 0.44
N VAL A 5 -10.99 19.51 -0.24
CA VAL A 5 -9.67 19.37 0.38
C VAL A 5 -9.39 20.50 1.37
N LEU A 6 -9.73 21.74 0.99
CA LEU A 6 -9.54 22.93 1.83
C LEU A 6 -10.37 22.85 3.11
N GLU A 7 -11.64 22.45 3.01
CA GLU A 7 -12.52 22.31 4.16
C GLU A 7 -12.05 21.19 5.11
N GLU A 8 -11.62 20.06 4.56
CA GLU A 8 -11.07 18.95 5.35
C GLU A 8 -9.80 19.38 6.11
N LEU A 9 -8.88 20.05 5.44
CA LEU A 9 -7.64 20.55 6.04
C LEU A 9 -7.91 21.59 7.13
N ARG A 10 -8.87 22.50 6.92
CA ARG A 10 -9.29 23.48 7.95
C ARG A 10 -9.86 22.80 9.19
N GLN A 11 -10.64 21.75 9.02
CA GLN A 11 -11.19 21.01 10.15
C GLN A 11 -10.09 20.29 10.93
N LEU A 12 -9.15 19.66 10.24
CA LEU A 12 -7.96 19.06 10.84
C LEU A 12 -7.16 20.07 11.67
N LEU A 13 -6.88 21.25 11.12
CA LEU A 13 -6.12 22.30 11.81
C LEU A 13 -6.85 22.88 13.02
N ARG A 14 -8.19 22.84 13.05
CA ARG A 14 -8.98 23.22 14.23
C ARG A 14 -8.99 22.14 15.31
N TYR A 15 -8.92 20.87 14.92
CA TYR A 15 -9.05 19.72 15.80
C TYR A 15 -7.73 19.34 16.47
N ILE A 16 -6.67 19.14 15.68
CA ILE A 16 -5.41 18.56 16.14
C ILE A 16 -4.79 19.34 17.32
N PRO A 17 -4.71 20.69 17.32
CA PRO A 17 -4.10 21.42 18.44
C PRO A 17 -4.78 21.18 19.80
N LYS A 18 -6.08 20.83 19.80
CA LYS A 18 -6.85 20.54 21.03
C LYS A 18 -6.74 19.07 21.45
N HIS A 19 -6.35 18.19 20.53
CA HIS A 19 -6.43 16.73 20.68
C HIS A 19 -5.14 16.01 20.23
N GLU A 20 -3.97 16.66 20.31
CA GLU A 20 -2.71 16.16 19.73
C GLU A 20 -2.37 14.72 20.18
N LYS A 21 -2.53 14.42 21.49
CA LYS A 21 -2.25 13.07 22.02
C LYS A 21 -3.20 12.01 21.46
N GLN A 22 -4.49 12.33 21.34
CA GLN A 22 -5.50 11.42 20.80
C GLN A 22 -5.26 11.21 19.30
N PHE A 23 -4.95 12.28 18.58
CA PHE A 23 -4.58 12.23 17.17
C PHE A 23 -3.34 11.37 16.93
N ALA A 24 -2.27 11.58 17.71
CA ALA A 24 -1.03 10.82 17.59
C ALA A 24 -1.27 9.33 17.79
N LYS A 25 -2.03 8.96 18.83
CA LYS A 25 -2.39 7.56 19.08
C LYS A 25 -3.20 6.97 17.92
N LEU A 26 -4.21 7.68 17.44
CA LEU A 26 -5.07 7.22 16.35
C LEU A 26 -4.27 6.98 15.06
N VAL A 27 -3.37 7.89 14.71
CA VAL A 27 -2.50 7.76 13.54
C VAL A 27 -1.56 6.57 13.68
N MET A 28 -0.92 6.41 14.84
CA MET A 28 -0.02 5.28 15.10
C MET A 28 -0.76 3.94 15.01
N ASP A 29 -1.92 3.82 15.66
CA ASP A 29 -2.72 2.59 15.66
C ASP A 29 -3.21 2.25 14.25
N ARG A 30 -3.71 3.24 13.50
CA ARG A 30 -4.19 3.04 12.13
C ARG A 30 -3.06 2.64 11.19
N SER A 31 -1.94 3.36 11.24
CA SER A 31 -0.82 3.06 10.36
C SER A 31 -0.21 1.69 10.67
N ALA A 32 -0.08 1.31 11.93
CA ALA A 32 0.33 -0.04 12.30
C ALA A 32 -0.65 -1.11 11.77
N GLN A 33 -1.95 -0.83 11.79
CA GLN A 33 -2.95 -1.75 11.22
C GLN A 33 -2.88 -1.86 9.70
N GLU A 34 -2.69 -0.75 9.00
CA GLU A 34 -2.56 -0.68 7.54
C GLU A 34 -1.29 -1.37 7.07
N GLN A 35 -0.14 -1.01 7.66
CA GLN A 35 1.15 -1.66 7.42
C GLN A 35 1.05 -3.18 7.66
N LYS A 36 0.43 -3.61 8.77
CA LYS A 36 0.21 -5.04 9.04
C LYS A 36 -0.64 -5.73 7.96
N ARG A 37 -1.66 -5.06 7.44
CA ARG A 37 -2.52 -5.59 6.37
C ARG A 37 -1.76 -5.72 5.05
N ASP A 38 -1.05 -4.67 4.67
CA ASP A 38 -0.29 -4.63 3.41
C ASP A 38 0.87 -5.62 3.43
N THR A 39 1.66 -5.63 4.49
CA THR A 39 2.73 -6.61 4.69
C THR A 39 2.17 -8.04 4.71
N ALA A 40 1.00 -8.28 5.33
CA ALA A 40 0.36 -9.62 5.28
C ALA A 40 -0.08 -10.01 3.87
N ALA A 41 -0.59 -9.07 3.07
CA ALA A 41 -0.94 -9.32 1.67
C ALA A 41 0.31 -9.67 0.83
N LYS A 42 1.39 -8.89 0.96
CA LYS A 42 2.67 -9.17 0.30
C LYS A 42 3.25 -10.53 0.69
N LYS A 43 3.25 -10.86 1.99
CA LYS A 43 3.69 -12.16 2.49
C LYS A 43 2.91 -13.32 1.88
N ARG A 44 1.58 -13.19 1.74
CA ARG A 44 0.73 -14.20 1.08
C ARG A 44 1.07 -14.36 -0.41
N THR A 45 1.29 -13.26 -1.11
CA THR A 45 1.69 -13.28 -2.53
C THR A 45 3.06 -13.92 -2.72
N ALA A 46 4.05 -13.56 -1.91
CA ALA A 46 5.36 -14.18 -1.92
C ALA A 46 5.25 -15.70 -1.67
N GLU A 47 4.44 -16.13 -0.71
CA GLU A 47 4.24 -17.54 -0.42
C GLU A 47 3.57 -18.30 -1.56
N LYS A 48 2.63 -17.68 -2.28
CA LYS A 48 2.03 -18.24 -3.48
C LYS A 48 3.09 -18.45 -4.57
N HIS A 49 3.96 -17.47 -4.78
CA HIS A 49 5.06 -17.59 -5.75
C HIS A 49 6.07 -18.68 -5.34
N ARG A 50 6.46 -18.75 -4.06
CA ARG A 50 7.34 -19.82 -3.56
C ARG A 50 6.76 -21.22 -3.77
N ARG A 51 5.46 -21.40 -3.53
CA ARG A 51 4.78 -22.68 -3.82
C ARG A 51 4.84 -23.03 -5.30
N ARG A 52 4.59 -22.05 -6.16
CA ARG A 52 4.67 -22.25 -7.61
C ARG A 52 6.10 -22.59 -8.06
N ILE A 53 7.12 -21.96 -7.49
CA ILE A 53 8.52 -22.29 -7.74
C ILE A 53 8.80 -23.76 -7.38
N ALA A 54 8.39 -24.22 -6.20
CA ALA A 54 8.58 -25.62 -5.79
C ALA A 54 7.81 -26.62 -6.65
N GLU A 55 6.63 -26.25 -7.16
CA GLU A 55 5.92 -27.05 -8.16
C GLU A 55 6.71 -27.15 -9.48
N LEU A 56 7.28 -26.04 -9.95
CA LEU A 56 8.11 -26.01 -11.16
C LEU A 56 9.36 -26.88 -10.99
N ASP A 57 10.03 -26.85 -9.84
CA ASP A 57 11.17 -27.74 -9.53
C ASP A 57 10.79 -29.21 -9.72
N THR A 58 9.66 -29.62 -9.13
CA THR A 58 9.16 -31.00 -9.25
C THR A 58 8.83 -31.36 -10.70
N LEU A 59 8.28 -30.41 -11.47
CA LEU A 59 7.96 -30.63 -12.89
C LEU A 59 9.23 -30.77 -13.73
N ILE A 60 10.25 -29.96 -13.47
CA ILE A 60 11.55 -30.01 -14.17
C ILE A 60 12.25 -31.35 -13.88
N GLU A 61 12.29 -31.79 -12.62
CA GLU A 61 12.85 -33.09 -12.24
C GLU A 61 12.17 -34.25 -12.99
N ARG A 62 10.84 -34.25 -13.07
CA ARG A 62 10.08 -35.26 -13.81
C ARG A 62 10.34 -35.20 -15.31
N LEU A 63 10.40 -33.98 -15.86
CA LEU A 63 10.68 -33.76 -17.29
C LEU A 63 12.05 -34.34 -17.67
N TYR A 64 13.05 -34.18 -16.80
CA TYR A 64 14.39 -34.76 -16.98
C TYR A 64 14.34 -36.29 -17.00
N VAL A 65 13.65 -36.91 -16.03
CA VAL A 65 13.48 -38.37 -15.98
C VAL A 65 12.79 -38.90 -17.24
N ASP A 66 11.74 -38.23 -17.70
CA ASP A 66 11.02 -38.63 -18.90
C ASP A 66 11.90 -38.48 -20.17
N ASN A 67 12.78 -37.48 -20.23
CA ASN A 67 13.75 -37.33 -21.32
C ASN A 67 14.75 -38.47 -21.36
N VAL A 68 15.42 -38.76 -20.24
CA VAL A 68 16.43 -39.83 -20.16
C VAL A 68 15.81 -41.21 -20.42
N SER A 69 14.53 -41.40 -20.06
CA SER A 69 13.79 -42.64 -20.37
C SER A 69 13.31 -42.75 -21.84
N GLY A 70 13.53 -41.72 -22.66
CA GLY A 70 13.15 -41.69 -24.07
C GLY A 70 11.66 -41.48 -24.33
N LYS A 71 10.86 -41.10 -23.32
CA LYS A 71 9.42 -40.81 -23.50
C LYS A 71 9.18 -39.49 -24.21
N ILE A 72 10.14 -38.57 -24.14
CA ILE A 72 10.14 -37.30 -24.87
C ILE A 72 11.45 -37.15 -25.64
N THR A 73 11.44 -36.34 -26.68
CA THR A 73 12.64 -36.00 -27.46
C THR A 73 13.39 -34.86 -26.79
N ASP A 74 14.71 -34.79 -27.03
CA ASP A 74 15.56 -33.70 -26.52
C ASP A 74 15.05 -32.32 -26.95
N GLU A 75 14.63 -32.15 -28.22
CA GLU A 75 14.06 -30.89 -28.71
C GLU A 75 12.83 -30.46 -27.89
N ARG A 76 12.00 -31.44 -27.50
CA ARG A 76 10.79 -31.16 -26.72
C ARG A 76 11.12 -30.88 -25.26
N TYR A 77 12.13 -31.56 -24.72
CA TYR A 77 12.69 -31.29 -23.40
C TYR A 77 13.20 -29.85 -23.31
N GLU A 78 14.09 -29.43 -24.22
CA GLU A 78 14.66 -28.07 -24.25
C GLU A 78 13.57 -27.00 -24.30
N LYS A 79 12.56 -27.19 -25.16
CA LYS A 79 11.46 -26.24 -25.29
C LYS A 79 10.59 -26.14 -24.04
N MET A 80 10.37 -27.25 -23.33
CA MET A 80 9.52 -27.26 -22.13
C MET A 80 10.28 -26.81 -20.88
N SER A 81 11.50 -27.31 -20.68
CA SER A 81 12.40 -26.89 -19.59
C SER A 81 12.66 -25.39 -19.64
N GLY A 82 13.00 -24.85 -20.82
CA GLY A 82 13.24 -23.40 -20.97
C GLY A 82 12.04 -22.53 -20.59
N LYS A 83 10.80 -23.01 -20.78
CA LYS A 83 9.60 -22.28 -20.31
C LYS A 83 9.45 -22.30 -18.80
N PHE A 84 9.69 -23.45 -18.17
CA PHE A 84 9.61 -23.58 -16.71
C PHE A 84 10.72 -22.78 -16.03
N GLU A 85 11.93 -22.82 -16.57
CA GLU A 85 13.07 -22.02 -16.08
C GLU A 85 12.80 -20.52 -16.20
N ALA A 86 12.22 -20.06 -17.32
CA ALA A 86 11.83 -18.66 -17.48
C ALA A 86 10.78 -18.23 -16.45
N GLU A 87 9.70 -19.01 -16.28
CA GLU A 87 8.66 -18.74 -15.27
C GLU A 87 9.27 -18.73 -13.85
N GLN A 88 10.14 -19.69 -13.54
CA GLN A 88 10.81 -19.78 -12.25
C GLN A 88 11.71 -18.57 -11.97
N ALA A 89 12.45 -18.09 -12.97
CA ALA A 89 13.30 -16.91 -12.84
C ALA A 89 12.48 -15.65 -12.56
N GLU A 90 11.37 -15.44 -13.30
CA GLU A 90 10.45 -14.33 -13.08
C GLU A 90 9.85 -14.35 -11.66
N LEU A 91 9.37 -15.52 -11.23
CA LEU A 91 8.79 -15.70 -9.89
C LEU A 91 9.82 -15.47 -8.78
N THR A 92 11.06 -15.94 -8.98
CA THR A 92 12.15 -15.77 -8.01
C THR A 92 12.50 -14.30 -7.85
N GLN A 93 12.57 -13.55 -8.96
CA GLN A 93 12.78 -12.10 -8.92
C GLN A 93 11.63 -11.39 -8.21
N ALA A 94 10.38 -11.77 -8.49
CA ALA A 94 9.20 -11.21 -7.84
C ALA A 94 9.21 -11.44 -6.31
N VAL A 95 9.59 -12.64 -5.87
CA VAL A 95 9.73 -12.96 -4.43
C VAL A 95 10.80 -12.08 -3.78
N ALA A 96 11.98 -11.96 -4.40
CA ALA A 96 13.06 -11.12 -3.86
C ALA A 96 12.66 -9.64 -3.76
N SER A 97 11.93 -9.12 -4.74
CA SER A 97 11.37 -7.76 -4.70
C SER A 97 10.39 -7.60 -3.55
N LEU A 98 9.44 -8.52 -3.40
CA LEU A 98 8.45 -8.50 -2.32
C LEU A 98 9.10 -8.57 -0.94
N GLU A 99 10.14 -9.40 -0.76
CA GLU A 99 10.88 -9.50 0.50
C GLU A 99 11.61 -8.20 0.83
N THR A 100 12.20 -7.55 -0.17
CA THR A 100 12.86 -6.24 -0.01
C THR A 100 11.84 -5.17 0.40
N GLU A 101 10.67 -5.14 -0.24
CA GLU A 101 9.60 -4.21 0.11
C GLU A 101 9.06 -4.44 1.52
N ILE A 102 8.86 -5.71 1.92
CA ILE A 102 8.42 -6.07 3.27
C ILE A 102 9.45 -5.60 4.31
N ALA A 103 10.75 -5.81 4.06
CA ALA A 103 11.80 -5.37 4.97
C ALA A 103 11.86 -3.83 5.08
N ALA A 104 11.70 -3.13 3.96
CA ALA A 104 11.63 -1.68 3.93
C ALA A 104 10.43 -1.16 4.72
N GLU A 105 9.24 -1.74 4.50
CA GLU A 105 8.03 -1.41 5.25
C GLU A 105 8.20 -1.65 6.74
N GLU A 106 8.67 -2.82 7.17
CA GLU A 106 8.89 -3.14 8.59
C GLU A 106 9.87 -2.18 9.29
N SER A 107 10.77 -1.54 8.53
CA SER A 107 11.72 -0.53 9.03
C SER A 107 11.17 0.90 9.08
N GLN A 108 10.04 1.17 8.42
CA GLN A 108 9.48 2.52 8.30
C GLN A 108 8.65 2.89 9.54
N ALA A 109 9.16 3.83 10.33
CA ALA A 109 8.44 4.41 11.46
C ALA A 109 7.58 5.61 11.01
N VAL A 110 6.33 5.65 11.46
CA VAL A 110 5.44 6.81 11.29
C VAL A 110 5.97 7.98 12.11
N ASN A 111 6.23 9.11 11.45
CA ASN A 111 6.71 10.32 12.12
C ASN A 111 5.56 11.31 12.37
N VAL A 112 4.77 11.03 13.40
CA VAL A 112 3.66 11.88 13.83
C VAL A 112 4.16 13.26 14.28
N ASP A 113 5.31 13.33 14.94
CA ASP A 113 5.85 14.59 15.48
C ASP A 113 6.14 15.61 14.37
N ARG A 114 6.66 15.15 13.22
CA ARG A 114 6.87 16.02 12.06
C ARG A 114 5.56 16.60 11.54
N PHE A 115 4.50 15.80 11.47
CA PHE A 115 3.19 16.30 11.03
C PHE A 115 2.58 17.27 12.03
N LEU A 116 2.67 16.99 13.33
CA LEU A 116 2.25 17.92 14.39
C LEU A 116 3.02 19.25 14.31
N SER A 117 4.32 19.21 13.99
CA SER A 117 5.11 20.44 13.80
C SER A 117 4.59 21.30 12.64
N VAL A 118 4.16 20.68 11.54
CA VAL A 118 3.56 21.36 10.39
C VAL A 118 2.21 21.96 10.81
N VAL A 119 1.33 21.18 11.44
CA VAL A 119 0.02 21.63 11.92
C VAL A 119 0.15 22.86 12.83
N ARG A 120 1.11 22.87 13.75
CA ARG A 120 1.33 24.01 14.67
C ARG A 120 1.71 25.31 13.96
N ARG A 121 2.27 25.26 12.74
CA ARG A 121 2.60 26.44 11.94
C ARG A 121 1.38 27.08 11.27
N TYR A 122 0.31 26.31 11.08
CA TYR A 122 -0.88 26.74 10.36
C TYR A 122 -2.10 26.79 11.28
N THR A 123 -2.43 27.98 11.76
CA THR A 123 -3.64 28.20 12.58
C THR A 123 -4.88 28.48 11.73
N VAL A 124 -4.74 29.15 10.58
CA VAL A 124 -5.82 29.44 9.62
C VAL A 124 -5.28 29.33 8.20
N ILE A 125 -6.03 28.67 7.32
CA ILE A 125 -5.74 28.62 5.88
C ILE A 125 -6.91 29.26 5.13
N GLU A 126 -6.65 30.36 4.43
CA GLU A 126 -7.66 31.06 3.60
C GLU A 126 -7.83 30.39 2.24
N GLU A 127 -6.74 29.93 1.63
CA GLU A 127 -6.75 29.28 0.32
C GLU A 127 -5.74 28.13 0.24
N LEU A 128 -6.04 27.15 -0.59
CA LEU A 128 -5.19 25.98 -0.80
C LEU A 128 -4.05 26.35 -1.76
N THR A 129 -2.96 26.91 -1.23
CA THR A 129 -1.79 27.22 -2.06
C THR A 129 -1.00 25.96 -2.41
N PRO A 130 -0.28 25.92 -3.55
CA PRO A 130 0.57 24.78 -3.91
C PRO A 130 1.56 24.39 -2.80
N ALA A 131 2.10 25.39 -2.09
CA ALA A 131 2.98 25.17 -0.95
C ALA A 131 2.28 24.39 0.18
N ILE A 132 1.07 24.81 0.56
CA ILE A 132 0.27 24.13 1.59
C ILE A 132 -0.08 22.70 1.16
N VAL A 133 -0.49 22.51 -0.10
CA VAL A 133 -0.79 21.17 -0.63
C VAL A 133 0.43 20.27 -0.51
N HIS A 134 1.58 20.70 -1.00
CA HIS A 134 2.81 19.90 -0.96
C HIS A 134 3.28 19.61 0.46
N GLU A 135 2.97 20.49 1.42
CA GLU A 135 3.40 20.33 2.80
C GLU A 135 2.50 19.36 3.59
N PHE A 136 1.19 19.39 3.35
CA PHE A 136 0.23 18.55 4.07
C PHE A 136 -0.12 17.25 3.36
N ILE A 137 -0.14 17.24 2.03
CA ILE A 137 -0.74 16.17 1.22
C ILE A 137 0.36 15.46 0.43
N ASP A 138 0.45 14.14 0.62
CA ASP A 138 1.28 13.24 -0.18
C ASP A 138 0.61 12.98 -1.54
N ARG A 139 -0.65 12.54 -1.51
CA ARG A 139 -1.46 12.27 -2.70
C ARG A 139 -2.95 12.29 -2.42
N ILE A 140 -3.74 12.43 -3.48
CA ILE A 140 -5.21 12.34 -3.43
C ILE A 140 -5.64 11.17 -4.32
N ILE A 141 -6.32 10.19 -3.73
CA ILE A 141 -6.84 9.01 -4.42
C ILE A 141 -8.31 9.27 -4.73
N VAL A 142 -8.65 9.24 -6.02
CA VAL A 142 -10.03 9.38 -6.49
C VAL A 142 -10.49 8.03 -7.01
N HIS A 143 -11.44 7.42 -6.32
CA HIS A 143 -11.99 6.12 -6.71
C HIS A 143 -12.97 6.26 -7.88
N GLU A 144 -13.25 5.12 -8.51
CA GLU A 144 -14.28 5.02 -9.53
C GLU A 144 -15.65 5.41 -8.95
N PRO A 145 -16.53 6.06 -9.74
CA PRO A 145 -17.85 6.45 -9.27
C PRO A 145 -18.74 5.23 -9.04
N GLU A 146 -19.33 5.11 -7.85
CA GLU A 146 -20.40 4.15 -7.58
C GLU A 146 -21.72 4.68 -8.13
N GLN A 147 -22.33 3.93 -9.06
CA GLN A 147 -23.70 4.15 -9.48
C GLN A 147 -24.65 3.32 -8.61
N ALA A 148 -25.06 3.86 -7.47
CA ALA A 148 -26.15 3.29 -6.69
C ALA A 148 -27.42 4.11 -6.94
N ARG A 149 -28.42 3.50 -7.62
CA ARG A 149 -29.80 4.04 -7.76
C ARG A 149 -29.89 5.51 -8.20
N GLY A 150 -29.19 5.88 -9.28
CA GLY A 150 -29.32 7.20 -9.91
C GLY A 150 -28.57 8.35 -9.23
N ASP A 151 -27.93 8.10 -8.08
CA ASP A 151 -27.13 9.09 -7.35
C ASP A 151 -25.65 8.77 -7.55
N ARG A 152 -24.92 9.60 -8.32
CA ARG A 152 -23.50 9.39 -8.61
C ARG A 152 -22.67 9.80 -7.39
N ARG A 153 -22.05 8.83 -6.71
CA ARG A 153 -21.14 9.09 -5.59
C ARG A 153 -19.71 8.73 -5.98
N GLN A 154 -18.76 9.62 -5.67
CA GLN A 154 -17.35 9.39 -5.92
C GLN A 154 -16.59 9.51 -4.60
N LYS A 155 -15.92 8.43 -4.20
CA LYS A 155 -15.10 8.42 -3.00
C LYS A 155 -13.75 9.09 -3.30
N VAL A 156 -13.34 9.99 -2.42
CA VAL A 156 -12.05 10.68 -2.45
C VAL A 156 -11.34 10.39 -1.13
N GLU A 157 -10.06 10.03 -1.20
CA GLU A 157 -9.22 9.76 -0.03
C GLU A 157 -7.97 10.65 -0.10
N ILE A 158 -7.73 11.42 0.97
CA ILE A 158 -6.57 12.31 1.09
C ILE A 158 -5.51 11.60 1.94
N ILE A 159 -4.32 11.44 1.38
CA ILE A 159 -3.17 10.88 2.07
C ILE A 159 -2.31 12.03 2.55
N TYR A 160 -2.17 12.18 3.86
CA TYR A 160 -1.39 13.24 4.47
C TYR A 160 0.07 12.82 4.65
N ASN A 161 0.99 13.77 4.44
CA ASN A 161 2.42 13.55 4.61
C ASN A 161 2.73 13.04 6.04
N ASN A 162 3.53 11.99 6.14
CA ASN A 162 4.02 11.37 7.40
C ASN A 162 2.96 10.68 8.29
N VAL A 163 1.66 10.85 8.03
CA VAL A 163 0.58 10.27 8.87
C VAL A 163 -0.44 9.44 8.07
N GLY A 164 -0.33 9.40 6.74
CA GLY A 164 -1.16 8.57 5.89
C GLY A 164 -2.61 9.06 5.76
N ALA A 165 -3.53 8.14 5.44
CA ALA A 165 -4.95 8.46 5.34
C ALA A 165 -5.54 8.75 6.72
N VAL A 166 -6.15 9.93 6.88
CA VAL A 166 -6.88 10.29 8.10
C VAL A 166 -8.35 10.43 7.74
N ASP A 167 -9.19 9.60 8.36
CA ASP A 167 -10.63 9.64 8.09
C ASP A 167 -11.32 10.72 8.95
N ARG A 168 -12.16 11.51 8.28
CA ARG A 168 -12.96 12.58 8.89
C ARG A 168 -13.89 12.06 9.99
N HIS A 169 -14.50 10.89 9.80
CA HIS A 169 -15.42 10.32 10.79
C HIS A 169 -14.69 9.85 12.06
N SER A 170 -13.46 9.39 11.88
CA SER A 170 -12.56 8.95 12.95
C SER A 170 -12.05 10.11 13.83
N LEU A 171 -11.96 11.33 13.29
CA LEU A 171 -11.58 12.54 14.05
C LEU A 171 -12.75 13.14 14.83
N MET A 172 -13.96 13.17 14.26
CA MET A 172 -15.13 13.77 14.92
C MET A 172 -15.73 12.87 16.02
N GLY A 173 -15.56 11.55 15.94
CA GLY A 173 -16.05 10.61 16.96
C GLY A 173 -15.26 10.60 18.28
N LEU A 174 -14.11 11.27 18.33
CA LEU A 174 -13.25 11.38 19.52
C LEU A 174 -13.60 12.57 20.43
N GLY A 175 -14.54 13.43 19.99
CA GLY A 175 -14.99 14.62 20.72
C GLY A 175 -16.35 14.47 21.42
N ALA A 176 -16.88 13.25 21.53
CA ALA A 176 -18.14 12.94 22.23
C ALA A 176 -17.88 12.26 23.58
#